data_AF-A0A1E4HMR0-F1
#
_entry.id   AF-A0A1E4HMR0-F1
#
_cell.length_a   1.000
_cell.length_b   1.000
_cell.length_c   1.000
_cell.angle_alpha   90.00
_cell.angle_beta   90.00
_cell.angle_gamma   90.00
#
_symmetry.space_group_name_H-M   'P 1'
#
loop_
_entity.id
_entity.type
_entity.pdbx_description
1 polymer ?
#
loop_
_entity_poly.entity_id
_entity_poly.type
_entity_poly.pdbx_seq_one_letter_code
_entity_poly.pdbx_strand_id
1 'polypeptide(L)'
;MPDVVFPLDSTKKFTDQEKIGHNRWHPDIPAQVHVKPGDSFRVHCREWFDGAIVNDDSADDILNAPLAGVHVLSGPISVEGVQPGDLLIVDILDVGPIPQEDSGPLAGQGWGYTGVFATSNGGGFLTEQFPDAYKVIWDFQGGKATSRHVPGVSFTGIVHPGLMGTAPSHELLGKWNAREQALIDTDPGRVPPLALPPLPDSAILGSLSGADFDRAAAEAARTAPPRENGGNQDIKNLTKGTRVFYPVFVDGGNLSMGDLHFSQGDGEITFCGAIEMGGFMDLH
;
A
#
# COMPACT_ATOMS: atom_id res chain seq x y z
N MET A 1 0.40 18.43 17.25
CA MET A 1 0.57 17.19 16.47
C MET A 1 -0.75 16.45 16.57
N PRO A 2 -1.31 15.96 15.46
CA PRO A 2 -2.52 15.14 15.50
C PRO A 2 -2.30 13.87 16.32
N ASP A 3 -3.37 13.34 16.90
CA ASP A 3 -3.32 12.10 17.68
C ASP A 3 -3.00 10.92 16.75
N VAL A 4 -2.01 10.11 17.14
CA VAL A 4 -1.62 8.92 16.36
C VAL A 4 -2.58 7.78 16.69
N VAL A 5 -3.55 7.56 15.81
CA VAL A 5 -4.61 6.55 16.03
C VAL A 5 -4.18 5.15 15.60
N PHE A 6 -3.19 5.04 14.70
CA PHE A 6 -2.60 3.78 14.27
C PHE A 6 -1.07 3.87 14.34
N PRO A 7 -0.47 3.70 15.54
CA PRO A 7 0.97 3.71 15.70
C PRO A 7 1.58 2.40 15.17
N LEU A 8 2.80 2.50 14.64
CA LEU A 8 3.63 1.36 14.29
C LEU A 8 4.91 1.38 15.13
N ASP A 9 5.33 0.21 15.58
CA ASP A 9 6.63 -0.05 16.18
C ASP A 9 7.56 -0.60 15.09
N SER A 10 8.50 0.23 14.64
CA SER A 10 9.46 -0.13 13.57
C SER A 10 10.31 -1.36 13.91
N THR A 11 10.44 -1.75 15.19
CA THR A 11 11.20 -2.94 15.59
C THR A 11 10.44 -4.25 15.43
N LYS A 12 9.13 -4.19 15.14
CA LYS A 12 8.25 -5.35 15.00
C LYS A 12 7.85 -5.57 13.55
N LYS A 13 7.56 -6.82 13.21
CA LYS A 13 6.91 -7.17 11.94
C LYS A 13 5.50 -6.61 11.92
N PHE A 14 4.91 -6.46 10.73
CA PHE A 14 3.55 -5.94 10.58
C PHE A 14 2.50 -6.78 11.33
N THR A 15 2.69 -8.11 11.39
CA THR A 15 1.80 -9.04 12.11
C THR A 15 1.97 -9.02 13.63
N ASP A 16 3.02 -8.39 14.14
CA ASP A 16 3.35 -8.35 15.56
C ASP A 16 3.03 -6.98 16.19
N GLN A 17 2.41 -6.08 15.41
CA GLN A 17 1.99 -4.75 15.85
C GLN A 17 0.84 -4.83 16.87
N GLU A 18 0.69 -3.79 17.69
CA GLU A 18 -0.45 -3.70 18.63
C GLU A 18 -1.79 -3.67 17.88
N LYS A 19 -1.83 -2.92 16.78
CA LYS A 19 -2.95 -2.90 15.83
C LYS A 19 -2.48 -3.55 14.55
N ILE A 20 -3.11 -4.67 14.20
CA ILE A 20 -2.77 -5.43 13.01
C ILE A 20 -3.65 -4.92 11.89
N GLY A 21 -3.02 -4.40 10.83
CA GLY A 21 -3.71 -3.97 9.63
C GLY A 21 -4.12 -5.14 8.74
N HIS A 22 -4.14 -4.94 7.44
CA HIS A 22 -4.49 -6.00 6.49
C HIS A 22 -3.74 -5.89 5.17
N ASN A 23 -3.76 -6.95 4.37
CA ASN A 23 -3.17 -6.96 3.02
C ASN A 23 -4.12 -7.49 1.94
N ARG A 24 -5.41 -7.50 2.22
CA ARG A 24 -6.47 -7.90 1.30
C ARG A 24 -7.69 -7.02 1.49
N TRP A 25 -8.45 -6.83 0.41
CA TRP A 25 -9.76 -6.20 0.52
C TRP A 25 -10.83 -7.24 0.82
N HIS A 26 -11.54 -7.06 1.93
CA HIS A 26 -12.69 -7.86 2.30
C HIS A 26 -13.64 -7.06 3.20
N PRO A 27 -14.98 -7.11 2.98
CA PRO A 27 -15.96 -6.33 3.75
C PRO A 27 -15.96 -6.64 5.25
N ASP A 28 -15.66 -7.89 5.61
CA ASP A 28 -15.78 -8.36 7.00
C ASP A 28 -14.51 -8.10 7.86
N ILE A 29 -13.48 -7.43 7.33
CA ILE A 29 -12.30 -7.09 8.13
C ILE A 29 -12.71 -6.08 9.21
N PRO A 30 -12.55 -6.39 10.52
CA PRO A 30 -12.93 -5.49 11.58
C PRO A 30 -12.08 -4.22 11.59
N ALA A 31 -12.72 -3.07 11.82
CA ALA A 31 -12.02 -1.81 12.00
C ALA A 31 -11.10 -1.84 13.22
N GLN A 32 -9.87 -1.35 13.05
CA GLN A 32 -8.87 -1.22 14.11
C GLN A 32 -9.00 0.10 14.89
N VAL A 33 -9.66 1.08 14.28
CA VAL A 33 -9.84 2.44 14.80
C VAL A 33 -11.24 2.92 14.44
N HIS A 34 -11.86 3.66 15.36
CA HIS A 34 -13.13 4.36 15.13
C HIS A 34 -12.91 5.85 15.34
N VAL A 35 -13.36 6.67 14.41
CA VAL A 35 -13.28 8.13 14.45
C VAL A 35 -14.65 8.73 14.16
N LYS A 36 -14.79 10.04 14.38
CA LYS A 36 -16.01 10.80 14.07
C LYS A 36 -15.79 11.69 12.84
N PRO A 37 -16.86 12.00 12.08
CA PRO A 37 -16.79 13.03 11.06
C PRO A 37 -16.20 14.33 11.61
N GLY A 38 -15.14 14.83 10.98
CA GLY A 38 -14.44 16.06 11.35
C GLY A 38 -13.25 15.88 12.31
N ASP A 39 -12.92 14.66 12.74
CA ASP A 39 -11.69 14.40 13.49
C ASP A 39 -10.46 14.59 12.59
N SER A 40 -9.35 15.07 13.15
CA SER A 40 -8.03 15.03 12.48
C SER A 40 -7.09 14.11 13.24
N PHE A 41 -6.40 13.21 12.52
CA PHE A 41 -5.60 12.16 13.12
C PHE A 41 -4.38 11.79 12.26
N ARG A 42 -3.44 11.06 12.88
CA ARG A 42 -2.26 10.49 12.22
C ARG A 42 -2.32 8.97 12.14
N VAL A 43 -1.91 8.43 11.00
CA VAL A 43 -1.74 7.00 10.74
C VAL A 43 -0.29 6.75 10.38
N HIS A 44 0.40 5.83 11.06
CA HIS A 44 1.71 5.35 10.61
C HIS A 44 1.49 4.23 9.59
N CYS A 45 2.29 4.23 8.53
CA CYS A 45 2.24 3.26 7.45
C CYS A 45 3.57 2.52 7.35
N ARG A 46 3.50 1.20 7.28
CA ARG A 46 4.65 0.36 7.00
C ARG A 46 4.92 0.43 5.51
N GLU A 47 6.20 0.34 5.12
CA GLU A 47 6.56 0.12 3.73
C GLU A 47 5.91 -1.20 3.23
N TRP A 48 5.50 -1.24 1.95
CA TRP A 48 4.58 -2.26 1.42
C TRP A 48 5.08 -3.71 1.50
N PHE A 49 6.40 -3.96 1.56
CA PHE A 49 6.98 -5.29 1.78
C PHE A 49 7.30 -5.62 3.25
N ASP A 50 6.88 -4.80 4.20
CA ASP A 50 7.17 -4.99 5.63
C ASP A 50 8.68 -5.03 5.95
N GLY A 51 9.51 -4.34 5.15
CA GLY A 51 10.96 -4.29 5.35
C GLY A 51 11.74 -5.47 4.75
N ALA A 52 11.16 -6.20 3.79
CA ALA A 52 11.89 -7.24 3.06
C ALA A 52 13.00 -6.67 2.16
N ILE A 53 12.86 -5.43 1.70
CA ILE A 53 13.85 -4.74 0.87
C ILE A 53 14.83 -3.98 1.77
N VAL A 54 16.12 -4.14 1.51
CA VAL A 54 17.20 -3.60 2.34
C VAL A 54 18.05 -2.58 1.58
N ASN A 55 18.65 -1.66 2.32
CA ASN A 55 19.56 -0.65 1.79
C ASN A 55 20.96 -1.25 1.57
N ASP A 56 21.13 -1.89 0.43
CA ASP A 56 22.42 -2.37 -0.07
C ASP A 56 22.50 -2.21 -1.61
N ASP A 57 23.56 -2.74 -2.20
CA ASP A 57 23.85 -2.63 -3.64
C ASP A 57 23.55 -3.94 -4.39
N SER A 58 22.77 -4.86 -3.80
CA SER A 58 22.29 -6.09 -4.46
C SER A 58 20.81 -5.97 -4.83
N ALA A 59 20.39 -6.54 -5.97
CA ALA A 59 18.97 -6.60 -6.33
C ALA A 59 18.32 -7.95 -5.98
N ASP A 60 18.99 -8.80 -5.19
CA ASP A 60 18.49 -10.14 -4.83
C ASP A 60 17.19 -10.10 -4.01
N ASP A 61 16.99 -9.06 -3.19
CA ASP A 61 15.74 -8.86 -2.45
C ASP A 61 14.58 -8.47 -3.37
N ILE A 62 14.82 -7.66 -4.40
CA ILE A 62 13.84 -7.38 -5.46
C ILE A 62 13.54 -8.63 -6.28
N LEU A 63 14.56 -9.41 -6.64
CA LEU A 63 14.39 -10.67 -7.37
C LEU A 63 13.48 -11.65 -6.61
N ASN A 64 13.63 -11.72 -5.29
CA ASN A 64 12.93 -12.64 -4.42
C ASN A 64 11.80 -11.98 -3.60
N ALA A 65 11.34 -10.80 -4.03
CA ALA A 65 10.37 -10.01 -3.27
C ALA A 65 9.08 -10.82 -3.00
N PRO A 66 8.54 -10.78 -1.76
CA PRO A 66 7.39 -11.60 -1.37
C PRO A 66 6.06 -11.02 -1.86
N LEU A 67 5.88 -10.95 -3.19
CA LEU A 67 4.72 -10.32 -3.84
C LEU A 67 3.36 -10.87 -3.43
N ALA A 68 3.27 -12.08 -2.86
CA ALA A 68 2.00 -12.60 -2.33
C ALA A 68 1.54 -11.86 -1.05
N GLY A 69 2.49 -11.33 -0.28
CA GLY A 69 2.26 -10.66 1.00
C GLY A 69 1.93 -9.17 0.91
N VAL A 70 2.16 -8.52 -0.24
CA VAL A 70 1.87 -7.08 -0.42
C VAL A 70 0.39 -6.82 -0.69
N HIS A 71 -0.13 -5.64 -0.38
CA HIS A 71 0.49 -4.51 0.37
C HIS A 71 0.09 -4.58 1.83
N VAL A 72 0.97 -4.24 2.79
CA VAL A 72 0.56 -4.11 4.20
C VAL A 72 -0.07 -2.73 4.46
N LEU A 73 -1.35 -2.71 4.84
CA LEU A 73 -2.18 -1.51 4.94
C LEU A 73 -2.57 -1.20 6.38
N SER A 74 -2.37 0.05 6.77
CA SER A 74 -2.86 0.59 8.04
C SER A 74 -4.36 0.89 7.94
N GLY A 75 -5.12 0.36 8.90
CA GLY A 75 -6.58 0.37 8.89
C GLY A 75 -7.15 -1.03 9.16
N PRO A 76 -8.47 -1.24 8.99
CA PRO A 76 -9.44 -0.23 8.56
C PRO A 76 -9.78 0.78 9.67
N ILE A 77 -10.07 2.02 9.25
CA ILE A 77 -10.54 3.12 10.09
C ILE A 77 -12.02 3.33 9.78
N SER A 78 -12.88 3.11 10.76
CA SER A 78 -14.33 3.28 10.64
C SER A 78 -14.75 4.69 11.08
N VAL A 79 -15.65 5.31 10.32
CA VAL A 79 -16.17 6.65 10.60
C VAL A 79 -17.62 6.57 11.08
N GLU A 80 -17.89 7.10 12.27
CA GLU A 80 -19.22 7.02 12.90
C GLU A 80 -20.31 7.63 12.01
N GLY A 81 -21.38 6.86 11.78
CA GLY A 81 -22.57 7.32 11.05
C GLY A 81 -22.46 7.29 9.53
N VAL A 82 -21.32 6.91 8.96
CA VAL A 82 -21.15 6.75 7.50
C VAL A 82 -21.83 5.46 7.03
N GLN A 83 -22.56 5.52 5.91
CA GLN A 83 -23.34 4.39 5.37
C GLN A 83 -23.07 4.14 3.88
N PRO A 84 -23.31 2.91 3.37
CA PRO A 84 -23.20 2.61 1.96
C PRO A 84 -23.97 3.61 1.08
N GLY A 85 -23.31 4.15 0.06
CA GLY A 85 -23.84 5.19 -0.82
C GLY A 85 -23.40 6.62 -0.48
N ASP A 86 -22.80 6.84 0.69
CA ASP A 86 -22.17 8.11 1.03
C ASP A 86 -20.86 8.34 0.25
N LEU A 87 -20.38 9.59 0.30
CA LEU A 87 -19.00 9.94 -0.04
C LEU A 87 -18.24 10.26 1.25
N LEU A 88 -17.16 9.52 1.48
CA LEU A 88 -16.18 9.88 2.51
C LEU A 88 -15.22 10.92 1.94
N ILE A 89 -15.27 12.13 2.49
CA ILE A 89 -14.36 13.22 2.14
C ILE A 89 -13.13 13.11 3.03
N VAL A 90 -11.96 13.01 2.42
CA VAL A 90 -10.68 12.90 3.15
C VAL A 90 -9.74 14.01 2.68
N ASP A 91 -9.27 14.81 3.61
CA ASP A 91 -8.20 15.79 3.37
C ASP A 91 -6.86 15.21 3.78
N ILE A 92 -5.91 15.16 2.84
CA ILE A 92 -4.51 14.81 3.14
C ILE A 92 -3.81 16.06 3.66
N LEU A 93 -3.71 16.19 4.98
CA LEU A 93 -3.13 17.36 5.63
C LEU A 93 -1.60 17.37 5.56
N ASP A 94 -0.99 16.19 5.68
CA ASP A 94 0.45 15.99 5.56
C ASP A 94 0.79 14.52 5.27
N VAL A 95 1.94 14.27 4.67
CA VAL A 95 2.45 12.92 4.41
C VAL A 95 3.97 12.98 4.31
N GLY A 96 4.65 12.00 4.92
CA GLY A 96 6.12 11.97 4.94
C GLY A 96 6.70 10.84 5.79
N PRO A 97 8.04 10.77 5.88
CA PRO A 97 8.74 9.90 6.82
C PRO A 97 8.29 10.14 8.27
N ILE A 98 8.26 9.11 9.11
CA ILE A 98 7.93 9.26 10.54
C ILE A 98 8.97 10.21 11.17
N PRO A 99 8.55 11.31 11.82
CA PRO A 99 9.50 12.21 12.46
C PRO A 99 10.36 11.49 13.49
N GLN A 100 11.66 11.79 13.53
CA GLN A 100 12.65 11.20 14.46
C GLN A 100 13.09 9.77 14.11
N GLU A 101 12.54 9.16 13.06
CA GLU A 101 13.08 7.92 12.48
C GLU A 101 14.01 8.23 11.31
N ASP A 102 14.90 9.21 11.43
CA ASP A 102 15.70 9.73 10.30
C ASP A 102 16.84 8.79 9.85
N SER A 103 17.00 7.63 10.52
CA SER A 103 18.00 6.62 10.18
C SER A 103 17.60 5.24 10.72
N GLY A 104 17.73 4.21 9.89
CA GLY A 104 17.59 2.82 10.32
C GLY A 104 17.44 1.83 9.16
N PRO A 105 17.21 0.54 9.46
CA PRO A 105 17.26 -0.53 8.48
C PRO A 105 16.01 -0.61 7.59
N LEU A 106 14.98 0.20 7.82
CA LEU A 106 13.72 0.16 7.08
C LEU A 106 13.60 1.35 6.13
N ALA A 107 13.05 1.12 4.94
CA ALA A 107 12.68 2.20 4.05
C ALA A 107 11.63 3.11 4.72
N GLY A 108 11.79 4.42 4.56
CA GLY A 108 11.18 5.46 5.38
C GLY A 108 12.10 6.02 6.46
N GLN A 109 13.17 5.31 6.82
CA GLN A 109 14.10 5.77 7.86
C GLN A 109 15.29 6.53 7.29
N GLY A 110 15.00 7.64 6.60
CA GLY A 110 15.99 8.47 5.90
C GLY A 110 16.38 7.98 4.51
N TRP A 111 15.78 6.88 4.04
CA TRP A 111 15.99 6.34 2.70
C TRP A 111 14.74 5.62 2.18
N GLY A 112 14.68 5.38 0.88
CA GLY A 112 13.69 4.55 0.20
C GLY A 112 14.30 3.89 -1.02
N TYR A 113 13.51 3.20 -1.83
CA TYR A 113 14.04 2.47 -2.98
C TYR A 113 13.08 2.46 -4.17
N THR A 114 13.64 2.23 -5.34
CA THR A 114 12.91 1.89 -6.57
C THR A 114 13.47 0.57 -7.06
N GLY A 115 12.60 -0.36 -7.43
CA GLY A 115 13.00 -1.61 -8.07
C GLY A 115 12.52 -1.70 -9.52
N VAL A 116 13.01 -2.71 -10.22
CA VAL A 116 12.34 -3.29 -11.38
C VAL A 116 12.28 -4.78 -11.09
N PHE A 117 11.08 -5.36 -11.09
CA PHE A 117 10.97 -6.79 -10.86
C PHE A 117 11.43 -7.59 -12.07
N ALA A 118 12.02 -8.77 -11.81
CA ALA A 118 12.28 -9.73 -12.88
C ALA A 118 10.97 -10.19 -13.52
N THR A 119 11.01 -10.52 -14.81
CA THR A 119 9.84 -11.02 -15.57
C THR A 119 9.20 -12.24 -14.90
N SER A 120 10.02 -13.09 -14.28
CA SER A 120 9.58 -14.30 -13.57
C SER A 120 8.90 -14.04 -12.22
N ASN A 121 9.04 -12.83 -11.65
CA ASN A 121 8.51 -12.50 -10.33
C ASN A 121 7.96 -11.06 -10.30
N GLY A 122 6.92 -10.79 -11.09
CA GLY A 122 6.20 -9.50 -11.13
C GLY A 122 6.28 -8.80 -12.49
N GLY A 123 7.47 -8.66 -13.06
CA GLY A 123 7.73 -7.91 -14.29
C GLY A 123 7.48 -6.41 -14.15
N GLY A 124 7.03 -5.76 -15.22
CA GLY A 124 6.77 -4.32 -15.25
C GLY A 124 6.46 -3.82 -16.66
N PHE A 125 6.32 -2.51 -16.83
CA PHE A 125 5.92 -1.93 -18.12
C PHE A 125 6.93 -2.20 -19.24
N LEU A 126 8.23 -2.19 -18.90
CA LEU A 126 9.35 -2.42 -19.84
C LEU A 126 10.04 -3.77 -19.62
N THR A 127 9.31 -4.78 -19.14
CA THR A 127 9.89 -6.10 -18.77
C THR A 127 10.54 -6.84 -19.94
N GLU A 128 10.17 -6.52 -21.18
CA GLU A 128 10.81 -7.11 -22.37
C GLU A 128 12.22 -6.52 -22.61
N GLN A 129 12.45 -5.27 -22.21
CA GLN A 129 13.74 -4.59 -22.33
C GLN A 129 14.62 -4.79 -21.10
N PHE A 130 14.00 -4.89 -19.92
CA PHE A 130 14.66 -5.07 -18.63
C PHE A 130 14.07 -6.29 -17.91
N PRO A 131 14.43 -7.51 -18.33
CA PRO A 131 13.79 -8.73 -17.83
C PRO A 131 14.29 -9.20 -16.46
N ASP A 132 15.43 -8.67 -16.01
CA ASP A 132 16.07 -9.00 -14.73
C ASP A 132 15.59 -8.07 -13.59
N ALA A 133 15.96 -8.42 -12.35
CA ALA A 133 15.69 -7.56 -11.20
C ALA A 133 16.75 -6.45 -11.07
N TYR A 134 16.30 -5.23 -10.76
CA TYR A 134 17.18 -4.07 -10.53
C TYR A 134 16.73 -3.31 -9.28
N LYS A 135 17.67 -2.63 -8.60
CA LYS A 135 17.39 -1.83 -7.41
C LYS A 135 18.15 -0.49 -7.43
N VAL A 136 17.44 0.57 -7.07
CA VAL A 136 17.96 1.91 -6.84
C VAL A 136 17.62 2.32 -5.42
N ILE A 137 18.61 2.72 -4.63
CA ILE A 137 18.38 3.30 -3.31
C ILE A 137 18.40 4.83 -3.40
N TRP A 138 17.49 5.46 -2.68
CA TRP A 138 17.34 6.91 -2.58
C TRP A 138 17.51 7.35 -1.13
N ASP A 139 18.41 8.28 -0.88
CA ASP A 139 18.61 8.91 0.43
C ASP A 139 17.77 10.20 0.52
N PHE A 140 17.13 10.41 1.67
CA PHE A 140 16.27 11.56 1.93
C PHE A 140 16.99 12.61 2.77
N GLN A 141 17.08 13.83 2.26
CA GLN A 141 17.63 14.96 3.02
C GLN A 141 16.85 16.24 2.75
N GLY A 142 16.22 16.80 3.80
CA GLY A 142 15.52 18.09 3.71
C GLY A 142 14.41 18.11 2.66
N GLY A 143 13.65 17.01 2.53
CA GLY A 143 12.59 16.87 1.53
C GLY A 143 13.09 16.64 0.10
N LYS A 144 14.39 16.36 -0.09
CA LYS A 144 14.97 15.97 -1.37
C LYS A 144 15.39 14.50 -1.36
N ALA A 145 15.35 13.88 -2.53
CA ALA A 145 15.95 12.58 -2.78
C ALA A 145 17.22 12.71 -3.64
N THR A 146 18.22 11.89 -3.35
CA THR A 146 19.41 11.65 -4.16
C THR A 146 19.71 10.16 -4.19
N SER A 147 20.38 9.66 -5.22
CA SER A 147 20.77 8.24 -5.28
C SER A 147 22.25 8.09 -5.60
N ARG A 148 22.92 7.17 -4.88
CA ARG A 148 24.28 6.72 -5.21
C ARG A 148 24.33 5.91 -6.52
N HIS A 149 23.21 5.33 -6.95
CA HIS A 149 23.10 4.57 -8.21
C HIS A 149 22.77 5.47 -9.41
N VAL A 150 22.25 6.69 -9.17
CA VAL A 150 21.88 7.66 -10.21
C VAL A 150 22.57 9.00 -9.94
N PRO A 151 23.88 9.11 -10.24
CA PRO A 151 24.67 10.28 -9.89
C PRO A 151 24.20 11.56 -10.62
N GLY A 152 24.32 12.69 -9.93
CA GLY A 152 23.97 14.00 -10.49
C GLY A 152 22.47 14.34 -10.46
N VAL A 153 21.62 13.45 -9.93
CA VAL A 153 20.18 13.67 -9.77
C VAL A 153 19.84 14.07 -8.34
N SER A 154 19.11 15.18 -8.20
CA SER A 154 18.51 15.62 -6.94
C SER A 154 17.20 16.35 -7.23
N PHE A 155 16.14 16.02 -6.50
CA PHE A 155 14.84 16.66 -6.65
C PHE A 155 14.05 16.65 -5.33
N THR A 156 13.09 17.57 -5.22
CA THR A 156 12.13 17.60 -4.11
C THR A 156 11.07 16.53 -4.31
N GLY A 157 10.77 15.77 -3.25
CA GLY A 157 9.75 14.73 -3.29
C GLY A 157 8.34 15.29 -3.52
N ILE A 158 7.51 14.54 -4.26
CA ILE A 158 6.07 14.75 -4.34
C ILE A 158 5.40 13.65 -3.51
N VAL A 159 5.46 13.77 -2.20
CA VAL A 159 5.13 12.66 -1.30
C VAL A 159 3.62 12.35 -1.35
N HIS A 160 3.24 11.09 -1.50
CA HIS A 160 1.84 10.65 -1.63
C HIS A 160 1.67 9.19 -1.18
N PRO A 161 0.46 8.72 -0.83
CA PRO A 161 0.14 7.30 -0.84
C PRO A 161 -0.05 6.79 -2.28
N GLY A 162 0.57 5.66 -2.62
CA GLY A 162 0.17 4.82 -3.76
C GLY A 162 -1.21 4.20 -3.52
N LEU A 163 -1.45 3.79 -2.27
CA LEU A 163 -2.66 3.07 -1.89
C LEU A 163 -3.50 3.76 -0.82
N MET A 164 -4.73 4.15 -1.17
CA MET A 164 -5.76 4.57 -0.22
C MET A 164 -7.17 4.26 -0.74
N GLY A 165 -8.05 3.72 0.11
CA GLY A 165 -9.41 3.39 -0.29
C GLY A 165 -10.30 2.83 0.82
N THR A 166 -11.59 2.71 0.52
CA THR A 166 -12.63 2.16 1.42
C THR A 166 -12.79 0.66 1.23
N ALA A 167 -13.37 -0.04 2.21
CA ALA A 167 -13.65 -1.46 2.05
C ALA A 167 -14.78 -1.69 1.01
N PRO A 168 -14.70 -2.75 0.18
CA PRO A 168 -15.77 -3.11 -0.75
C PRO A 168 -16.97 -3.69 -0.01
N SER A 169 -18.14 -3.70 -0.66
CA SER A 169 -19.24 -4.58 -0.26
C SER A 169 -18.98 -6.02 -0.71
N HIS A 170 -19.72 -6.98 -0.14
CA HIS A 170 -19.74 -8.37 -0.60
C HIS A 170 -20.05 -8.50 -2.10
N GLU A 171 -21.01 -7.73 -2.61
CA GLU A 171 -21.36 -7.75 -4.03
C GLU A 171 -20.21 -7.23 -4.91
N LEU A 172 -19.56 -6.15 -4.49
CA LEU A 172 -18.45 -5.56 -5.23
C LEU A 172 -17.23 -6.48 -5.24
N LEU A 173 -16.89 -7.09 -4.10
CA LEU A 173 -15.85 -8.09 -3.99
C LEU A 173 -16.11 -9.28 -4.92
N GLY A 174 -17.34 -9.80 -4.94
CA GLY A 174 -17.73 -10.89 -5.84
C GLY A 174 -17.54 -10.53 -7.33
N LYS A 175 -17.85 -9.28 -7.72
CA LYS A 175 -17.61 -8.79 -9.09
C LYS A 175 -16.12 -8.71 -9.43
N TRP A 176 -15.29 -8.26 -8.50
CA TRP A 176 -13.83 -8.19 -8.67
C TRP A 176 -13.24 -9.57 -8.91
N ASN A 177 -13.53 -10.51 -8.01
CA ASN A 177 -13.02 -11.88 -8.11
C ASN A 177 -13.48 -12.56 -9.42
N ALA A 178 -14.77 -12.41 -9.78
CA ALA A 178 -15.30 -13.04 -10.98
C ALA A 178 -14.63 -12.52 -12.27
N ARG A 179 -14.48 -11.19 -12.42
CA ARG A 179 -13.90 -10.61 -13.64
C ARG A 179 -12.40 -10.83 -13.76
N GLU A 180 -11.69 -10.79 -12.64
CA GLU A 180 -10.23 -11.00 -12.60
C GLU A 180 -9.89 -12.47 -12.82
N GLN A 181 -10.67 -13.39 -12.24
CA GLN A 181 -10.54 -14.82 -12.55
C GLN A 181 -10.83 -15.11 -14.02
N ALA A 182 -11.90 -14.52 -14.58
CA ALA A 182 -12.21 -14.68 -16.00
C ALA A 182 -11.05 -14.21 -16.91
N LEU A 183 -10.31 -13.16 -16.51
CA LEU A 183 -9.12 -12.71 -17.24
C LEU A 183 -7.96 -13.71 -17.11
N ILE A 184 -7.70 -14.23 -15.90
CA ILE A 184 -6.69 -15.27 -15.66
C ILE A 184 -6.97 -16.50 -16.52
N ASP A 185 -8.23 -16.94 -16.59
CA ASP A 185 -8.65 -18.13 -17.34
C ASP A 185 -8.40 -18.01 -18.86
N THR A 186 -8.17 -16.79 -19.39
CA THR A 186 -7.82 -16.60 -20.80
C THR A 186 -6.39 -17.01 -21.14
N ASP A 187 -5.46 -16.93 -20.18
CA ASP A 187 -4.07 -17.35 -20.32
C ASP A 187 -3.46 -17.69 -18.94
N PRO A 188 -3.87 -18.81 -18.32
CA PRO A 188 -3.55 -19.12 -16.91
C PRO A 188 -2.07 -19.45 -16.68
N GLY A 189 -1.30 -19.71 -17.73
CA GLY A 189 0.13 -19.99 -17.67
C GLY A 189 1.03 -18.79 -17.96
N ARG A 190 0.46 -17.60 -18.20
CA ARG A 190 1.22 -16.41 -18.56
C ARG A 190 2.17 -15.98 -17.45
N VAL A 191 3.38 -15.57 -17.84
CA VAL A 191 4.36 -14.95 -16.94
C VAL A 191 4.82 -13.62 -17.56
N PRO A 192 4.63 -12.47 -16.88
CA PRO A 192 3.90 -12.28 -15.62
C PRO A 192 2.38 -12.58 -15.74
N PRO A 193 1.67 -12.86 -14.64
CA PRO A 193 0.24 -13.15 -14.68
C PRO A 193 -0.58 -11.92 -15.12
N LEU A 194 -1.78 -12.15 -15.67
CA LEU A 194 -2.68 -11.08 -16.13
C LEU A 194 -3.42 -10.37 -14.98
N ALA A 195 -3.76 -11.11 -13.93
CA ALA A 195 -4.33 -10.63 -12.68
C ALA A 195 -3.92 -11.57 -11.54
N LEU A 196 -4.26 -11.19 -10.31
CA LEU A 196 -3.86 -11.94 -9.11
C LEU A 196 -5.10 -12.46 -8.39
N PRO A 197 -5.30 -13.79 -8.28
CA PRO A 197 -6.46 -14.34 -7.58
C PRO A 197 -6.31 -14.13 -6.06
N PRO A 198 -7.39 -14.33 -5.26
CA PRO A 198 -7.27 -14.46 -3.80
C PRO A 198 -6.18 -15.48 -3.42
N LEU A 199 -5.36 -15.12 -2.43
CA LEU A 199 -4.25 -15.95 -1.92
C LEU A 199 -4.35 -16.06 -0.39
N PRO A 200 -4.98 -17.12 0.14
CA PRO A 200 -5.26 -17.26 1.57
C PRO A 200 -4.00 -17.40 2.43
N ASP A 201 -3.00 -18.15 1.96
CA ASP A 201 -1.79 -18.50 2.74
C ASP A 201 -0.93 -17.30 3.15
N SER A 202 -1.08 -16.17 2.47
CA SER A 202 -0.35 -14.93 2.75
C SER A 202 -1.28 -13.79 3.19
N ALA A 203 -2.55 -14.09 3.48
CA ALA A 203 -3.53 -13.10 3.89
C ALA A 203 -3.30 -12.63 5.33
N ILE A 204 -3.39 -11.33 5.53
CA ILE A 204 -3.46 -10.63 6.81
C ILE A 204 -4.80 -9.90 6.81
N LEU A 205 -5.69 -10.24 7.74
CA LEU A 205 -7.08 -9.76 7.76
C LEU A 205 -7.44 -9.08 9.08
N GLY A 206 -6.51 -8.27 9.61
CA GLY A 206 -6.65 -7.63 10.90
C GLY A 206 -6.80 -8.64 12.02
N SER A 207 -7.87 -8.49 12.81
CA SER A 207 -8.16 -9.33 13.97
C SER A 207 -9.05 -10.54 13.66
N LEU A 208 -9.37 -10.83 12.39
CA LEU A 208 -10.11 -12.05 12.04
C LEU A 208 -9.30 -13.30 12.41
N SER A 209 -10.00 -14.33 12.91
CA SER A 209 -9.37 -15.60 13.29
C SER A 209 -10.32 -16.79 13.09
N GLY A 210 -9.76 -18.00 13.07
CA GLY A 210 -10.52 -19.24 12.95
C GLY A 210 -11.36 -19.31 11.67
N ALA A 211 -12.58 -19.84 11.77
CA ALA A 211 -13.46 -20.04 10.63
C ALA A 211 -13.81 -18.74 9.86
N ASP A 212 -13.88 -17.61 10.56
CA ASP A 212 -14.14 -16.32 9.92
C ASP A 212 -12.94 -15.86 9.09
N PHE A 213 -11.72 -16.10 9.58
CA PHE A 213 -10.50 -15.88 8.81
C PHE A 213 -10.45 -16.80 7.59
N ASP A 214 -10.65 -18.11 7.78
CA ASP A 214 -10.53 -19.09 6.70
C ASP A 214 -11.51 -18.78 5.55
N ARG A 215 -12.76 -18.42 5.89
CA ARG A 215 -13.76 -18.00 4.91
C ARG A 215 -13.33 -16.73 4.19
N ALA A 216 -13.00 -15.66 4.93
CA ALA A 216 -12.66 -14.38 4.33
C ALA A 216 -11.39 -14.48 3.47
N ALA A 217 -10.35 -15.16 3.95
CA ALA A 217 -9.09 -15.32 3.24
C ALA A 217 -9.24 -16.07 1.91
N ALA A 218 -10.20 -16.99 1.81
CA ALA A 218 -10.53 -17.72 0.57
C ALA A 218 -11.03 -16.81 -0.56
N GLU A 219 -11.64 -15.67 -0.24
CA GLU A 219 -12.26 -14.76 -1.21
C GLU A 219 -11.71 -13.33 -1.17
N ALA A 220 -10.85 -12.99 -0.21
CA ALA A 220 -10.33 -11.64 -0.05
C ALA A 220 -9.42 -11.24 -1.23
N ALA A 221 -9.76 -10.13 -1.88
CA ALA A 221 -9.09 -9.68 -3.09
C ALA A 221 -7.69 -9.12 -2.78
N ARG A 222 -6.74 -9.36 -3.70
CA ARG A 222 -5.41 -8.75 -3.65
C ARG A 222 -5.52 -7.22 -3.76
N THR A 223 -4.65 -6.51 -3.04
CA THR A 223 -4.65 -5.04 -3.01
C THR A 223 -3.97 -4.40 -4.21
N ALA A 224 -3.31 -5.18 -5.08
CA ALA A 224 -2.47 -4.67 -6.15
C ALA A 224 -3.13 -3.82 -7.24
N PRO A 225 -4.31 -4.15 -7.79
CA PRO A 225 -4.91 -3.29 -8.80
C PRO A 225 -5.78 -2.17 -8.17
N PRO A 226 -5.82 -0.97 -8.76
CA PRO A 226 -6.84 0.01 -8.44
C PRO A 226 -8.22 -0.51 -8.84
N ARG A 227 -9.24 -0.16 -8.06
CA ARG A 227 -10.63 -0.54 -8.33
C ARG A 227 -11.57 0.61 -8.01
N GLU A 228 -12.87 0.34 -8.05
CA GLU A 228 -13.94 1.32 -7.83
C GLU A 228 -13.90 1.95 -6.42
N ASN A 229 -13.21 1.33 -5.45
CA ASN A 229 -13.03 1.84 -4.10
C ASN A 229 -11.81 2.77 -3.92
N GLY A 230 -11.08 3.06 -5.00
CA GLY A 230 -9.72 3.59 -4.91
C GLY A 230 -8.74 2.43 -4.85
N GLY A 231 -8.09 2.25 -3.71
CA GLY A 231 -7.07 1.21 -3.54
C GLY A 231 -5.75 1.70 -4.14
N ASN A 232 -5.09 0.84 -4.92
CA ASN A 232 -3.73 1.09 -5.41
C ASN A 232 -3.74 1.98 -6.66
N GLN A 233 -3.90 3.28 -6.46
CA GLN A 233 -4.16 4.23 -7.54
C GLN A 233 -2.87 4.74 -8.17
N ASP A 234 -1.79 4.83 -7.38
CA ASP A 234 -0.46 5.30 -7.80
C ASP A 234 -0.53 6.65 -8.54
N ILE A 235 -1.39 7.54 -8.02
CA ILE A 235 -1.57 8.90 -8.54
C ILE A 235 -0.66 9.82 -7.74
N LYS A 236 0.51 10.18 -8.30
CA LYS A 236 1.47 11.08 -7.65
C LYS A 236 0.91 12.43 -7.20
N ASN A 237 -0.19 12.85 -7.81
CA ASN A 237 -0.88 14.09 -7.48
C ASN A 237 -1.83 13.98 -6.27
N LEU A 238 -2.05 12.78 -5.73
CA LEU A 238 -2.76 12.52 -4.47
C LEU A 238 -1.86 12.86 -3.26
N THR A 239 -1.34 14.09 -3.22
CA THR A 239 -0.32 14.52 -2.24
C THR A 239 -0.92 15.38 -1.12
N LYS A 240 -0.07 15.87 -0.23
CA LYS A 240 -0.40 16.89 0.78
C LYS A 240 -1.19 18.05 0.16
N GLY A 241 -2.31 18.38 0.80
CA GLY A 241 -3.24 19.43 0.37
C GLY A 241 -4.35 18.95 -0.56
N THR A 242 -4.36 17.67 -0.95
CA THR A 242 -5.44 17.08 -1.74
C THR A 242 -6.66 16.75 -0.88
N ARG A 243 -7.85 17.04 -1.41
CA ARG A 243 -9.13 16.52 -0.94
C ARG A 243 -9.62 15.44 -1.89
N VAL A 244 -9.88 14.24 -1.37
CA VAL A 244 -10.41 13.11 -2.13
C VAL A 244 -11.80 12.72 -1.63
N PHE A 245 -12.62 12.19 -2.53
CA PHE A 245 -13.99 11.77 -2.27
C PHE A 245 -14.10 10.28 -2.59
N TYR A 246 -14.09 9.43 -1.56
CA TYR A 246 -14.20 7.98 -1.74
C TYR A 246 -15.65 7.52 -1.64
N PRO A 247 -16.11 6.63 -2.55
CA PRO A 247 -17.40 5.97 -2.40
C PRO A 247 -17.38 5.01 -1.20
N VAL A 248 -18.51 4.95 -0.48
CA VAL A 248 -18.69 4.09 0.69
C VAL A 248 -19.53 2.87 0.30
N PHE A 249 -19.05 1.66 0.63
CA PHE A 249 -19.74 0.40 0.30
C PHE A 249 -20.15 -0.43 1.52
N VAL A 250 -19.63 -0.10 2.71
CA VAL A 250 -19.96 -0.74 4.00
C VAL A 250 -20.16 0.33 5.07
N ASP A 251 -20.87 0.00 6.14
CA ASP A 251 -21.03 0.91 7.28
C ASP A 251 -19.65 1.33 7.82
N GLY A 252 -19.50 2.62 8.09
CA GLY A 252 -18.25 3.24 8.53
C GLY A 252 -17.20 3.44 7.45
N GLY A 253 -17.41 2.95 6.21
CA GLY A 253 -16.50 3.09 5.07
C GLY A 253 -15.19 2.29 5.16
N ASN A 254 -14.67 2.06 6.37
CA ASN A 254 -13.49 1.24 6.63
C ASN A 254 -12.28 1.64 5.76
N LEU A 255 -11.89 2.91 5.89
CA LEU A 255 -10.79 3.52 5.15
C LEU A 255 -9.45 2.87 5.53
N SER A 256 -8.63 2.54 4.55
CA SER A 256 -7.26 2.04 4.76
C SER A 256 -6.28 2.72 3.82
N MET A 257 -5.02 2.78 4.23
CA MET A 257 -3.94 3.35 3.44
C MET A 257 -2.60 2.67 3.73
N GLY A 258 -1.66 2.83 2.81
CA GLY A 258 -0.30 2.35 2.94
C GLY A 258 0.49 2.79 1.72
N ASP A 259 1.56 2.05 1.43
CA ASP A 259 2.28 2.17 0.16
C ASP A 259 2.76 3.62 -0.10
N LEU A 260 3.52 4.17 0.85
CA LEU A 260 3.88 5.58 0.78
C LEU A 260 5.06 5.78 -0.16
N HIS A 261 4.91 6.77 -1.03
CA HIS A 261 5.85 7.10 -2.05
C HIS A 261 6.49 8.44 -1.74
N PHE A 262 7.83 8.49 -1.64
CA PHE A 262 8.53 9.77 -1.55
C PHE A 262 8.38 10.58 -2.84
N SER A 263 8.37 9.89 -3.99
CA SER A 263 8.13 10.48 -5.31
C SER A 263 7.82 9.39 -6.32
N GLN A 264 7.12 9.73 -7.41
CA GLN A 264 6.81 8.79 -8.49
C GLN A 264 6.69 9.54 -9.84
N GLY A 265 7.02 8.86 -10.93
CA GLY A 265 6.66 9.30 -12.29
C GLY A 265 5.23 8.87 -12.68
N ASP A 266 4.65 9.53 -13.70
CA ASP A 266 3.35 9.08 -14.21
C ASP A 266 3.41 7.69 -14.83
N GLY A 267 2.43 6.85 -14.46
CA GLY A 267 2.29 5.48 -14.93
C GLY A 267 3.18 4.46 -14.24
N GLU A 268 4.02 4.87 -13.30
CA GLU A 268 4.83 3.98 -12.45
C GLU A 268 5.48 2.80 -13.21
N ILE A 269 6.15 3.13 -14.31
CA ILE A 269 6.55 2.14 -15.33
C ILE A 269 7.47 1.03 -14.81
N THR A 270 8.10 1.21 -13.66
CA THR A 270 9.00 0.25 -13.02
C THR A 270 8.28 -0.83 -12.21
N PHE A 271 6.99 -0.63 -11.90
CA PHE A 271 6.11 -1.50 -11.11
C PHE A 271 6.52 -1.76 -9.65
N CYS A 272 7.78 -2.11 -9.38
CA CYS A 272 8.36 -1.97 -8.02
C CYS A 272 8.72 -0.49 -7.82
N GLY A 273 7.70 0.34 -7.92
CA GLY A 273 7.85 1.69 -8.40
C GLY A 273 7.93 2.72 -7.32
N ALA A 274 7.55 3.93 -7.69
CA ALA A 274 7.86 5.12 -6.94
C ALA A 274 9.27 5.17 -6.31
N ILE A 275 9.39 5.87 -5.20
CA ILE A 275 10.44 5.69 -4.22
C ILE A 275 9.73 5.23 -2.96
N GLU A 276 9.73 3.93 -2.77
CA GLU A 276 9.01 3.24 -1.72
C GLU A 276 9.54 3.60 -0.34
N MET A 277 8.62 3.83 0.59
CA MET A 277 8.95 4.11 1.98
C MET A 277 7.82 3.79 2.96
N GLY A 278 8.18 3.59 4.22
CA GLY A 278 7.26 3.75 5.34
C GLY A 278 7.13 5.22 5.72
N GLY A 279 6.17 5.55 6.57
CA GLY A 279 5.95 6.94 6.95
C GLY A 279 4.69 7.16 7.77
N PHE A 280 4.15 8.37 7.66
CA PHE A 280 2.88 8.75 8.24
C PHE A 280 1.99 9.48 7.24
N MET A 281 0.70 9.49 7.54
CA MET A 281 -0.30 10.36 6.94
C MET A 281 -1.07 11.09 8.02
N ASP A 282 -1.21 12.41 7.87
CA ASP A 282 -2.14 13.23 8.65
C ASP A 282 -3.40 13.47 7.82
N LEU A 283 -4.55 13.12 8.38
CA LEU A 283 -5.84 13.13 7.70
C LEU A 283 -6.87 13.95 8.47
N HIS A 284 -7.90 14.40 7.75
CA HIS A 284 -9.16 14.95 8.27
C HIS A 284 -10.35 14.42 7.48
#